data_AF-A0A0D2ZZX6-F1
#
_entry.id   AF-A0A0D2ZZX6-F1
#
_cell.length_a   1.000
_cell.length_b   1.000
_cell.length_c   1.000
_cell.angle_alpha   90.00
_cell.angle_beta   90.00
_cell.angle_gamma   90.00
#
_symmetry.space_group_name_H-M   'P 1'
#
loop_
_entity.id
_entity.type
_entity.pdbx_description
1 polymer ?
#
loop_
_entity_poly.entity_id
_entity_poly.type
_entity_poly.pdbx_seq_one_letter_code
_entity_poly.pdbx_strand_id
1 'polypeptide(L)'
;MSWFADRRDVVKHRSCKITPRVIEIVEANFEQSGGFQVNTINTLQFEVKDKNGVSFHVNLSKKCCSCFSFQTLMIPCSHAIAAAIKEKISVESLVSEVYSLDRLTSAYRDAIFPICETGL
;
A
#
# COMPACT_ATOMS: atom_id res chain seq x y z
N MET A 1 -2.35 1.66 -28.41
CA MET A 1 -1.58 1.52 -27.16
C MET A 1 -1.18 2.91 -26.66
N SER A 2 -2.02 3.58 -25.87
CA SER A 2 -1.74 4.90 -25.27
C SER A 2 -1.24 4.82 -23.82
N TRP A 3 -1.05 3.61 -23.28
CA TRP A 3 -0.87 3.36 -21.85
C TRP A 3 0.24 4.19 -21.18
N PHE A 4 1.39 4.39 -21.86
CA PHE A 4 2.48 5.24 -21.34
C PHE A 4 2.09 6.72 -21.28
N ALA A 5 1.30 7.19 -22.25
CA ALA A 5 0.76 8.55 -22.25
C ALA A 5 -0.34 8.72 -21.20
N ASP A 6 -1.19 7.71 -20.99
CA ASP A 6 -2.25 7.75 -19.97
C ASP A 6 -1.67 7.86 -18.56
N ARG A 7 -0.52 7.20 -18.30
CA ARG A 7 0.23 7.33 -17.03
C ARG A 7 0.96 8.65 -16.84
N ARG A 8 1.04 9.51 -17.86
CA ARG A 8 1.45 10.91 -17.69
C ARG A 8 0.27 11.80 -17.26
N ASP A 9 -0.95 11.47 -17.67
CA ASP A 9 -2.16 12.25 -17.40
C ASP A 9 -2.80 11.96 -16.02
N VAL A 10 -1.98 11.60 -15.02
CA VAL A 10 -2.45 11.36 -13.63
C VAL A 10 -2.83 12.67 -12.90
N VAL A 11 -2.62 13.82 -13.57
CA VAL A 11 -2.89 15.18 -13.07
C VAL A 11 -4.35 15.37 -12.61
N LYS A 12 -5.28 14.54 -13.08
CA LYS A 12 -6.69 14.56 -12.65
C LYS A 12 -6.92 14.15 -11.19
N HIS A 13 -5.92 13.55 -10.52
CA HIS A 13 -6.02 13.06 -9.14
C HIS A 13 -5.14 13.80 -8.12
N ARG A 14 -4.83 15.09 -8.35
CA ARG A 14 -3.91 15.88 -7.51
C ARG A 14 -4.28 16.02 -6.03
N SER A 15 -5.49 15.65 -5.63
CA SER A 15 -5.91 15.68 -4.22
C SER A 15 -5.35 14.52 -3.39
N CYS A 16 -4.87 13.44 -4.01
CA CYS A 16 -4.35 12.26 -3.31
C CYS A 16 -2.82 12.20 -3.32
N LYS A 17 -2.18 11.78 -2.22
CA LYS A 17 -0.72 11.59 -2.16
C LYS A 17 -0.25 10.28 -2.79
N ILE A 18 -1.14 9.30 -2.90
CA ILE A 18 -0.88 7.92 -3.28
C ILE A 18 -1.58 7.61 -4.62
N THR A 19 -1.03 6.69 -5.41
CA THR A 19 -1.64 6.26 -6.69
C THR A 19 -3.05 5.65 -6.51
N PRO A 20 -3.98 5.85 -7.48
CA PRO A 20 -5.35 5.33 -7.39
C PRO A 20 -5.42 3.83 -7.13
N ARG A 21 -4.56 3.05 -7.79
CA ARG A 21 -4.54 1.60 -7.62
C ARG A 21 -4.21 1.18 -6.18
N VAL A 22 -3.35 1.92 -5.49
CA VAL A 22 -2.98 1.60 -4.11
C VAL A 22 -4.07 2.07 -3.14
N ILE A 23 -4.79 3.13 -3.46
CA ILE A 23 -5.99 3.54 -2.70
C ILE A 23 -7.03 2.40 -2.71
N GLU A 24 -7.35 1.85 -3.88
CA GLU A 24 -8.29 0.71 -4.01
C GLU A 24 -7.85 -0.50 -3.16
N ILE A 25 -6.55 -0.82 -3.14
CA ILE A 25 -6.01 -1.93 -2.34
C ILE A 25 -6.14 -1.64 -0.85
N VAL A 26 -5.83 -0.41 -0.44
CA VAL A 26 -5.93 0.02 0.97
C VAL A 26 -7.39 -0.02 1.43
N GLU A 27 -8.33 0.44 0.62
CA GLU A 27 -9.77 0.40 0.90
C GLU A 27 -10.27 -1.04 1.07
N ALA A 28 -9.90 -1.95 0.14
CA ALA A 28 -10.24 -3.36 0.25
C ALA A 28 -9.64 -4.02 1.52
N ASN A 29 -8.38 -3.71 1.84
CA ASN A 29 -7.75 -4.19 3.06
C ASN A 29 -8.40 -3.61 4.32
N PHE A 30 -8.88 -2.37 4.27
CA PHE A 30 -9.60 -1.71 5.35
C PHE A 30 -10.93 -2.42 5.63
N GLU A 31 -11.72 -2.69 4.59
CA GLU A 31 -12.97 -3.47 4.72
C GLU A 31 -12.71 -4.86 5.33
N GLN A 32 -11.66 -5.54 4.87
CA GLN A 32 -11.29 -6.86 5.39
C GLN A 32 -10.88 -6.81 6.86
N SER A 33 -10.23 -5.73 7.31
CA SER A 33 -9.76 -5.56 8.69
C SER A 33 -10.88 -5.48 9.74
N GLY A 34 -12.11 -5.18 9.31
CA GLY A 34 -13.25 -5.02 10.20
C GLY A 34 -13.55 -6.30 10.99
N GLY A 35 -13.69 -6.17 12.31
CA GLY A 35 -14.00 -7.29 13.20
C GLY A 35 -12.80 -8.13 13.66
N PHE A 36 -11.57 -7.75 13.31
CA PHE A 36 -10.37 -8.38 13.87
C PHE A 36 -10.17 -7.97 15.33
N GLN A 37 -9.70 -8.90 16.16
CA GLN A 37 -9.30 -8.61 17.53
C GLN A 37 -7.83 -8.20 17.55
N VAL A 38 -7.51 -7.08 18.21
CA VAL A 38 -6.15 -6.55 18.26
C VAL A 38 -5.67 -6.48 19.71
N ASN A 39 -4.64 -7.25 20.04
CA ASN A 39 -3.99 -7.28 21.34
C ASN A 39 -2.62 -6.60 21.25
N THR A 40 -2.31 -5.72 22.20
CA THR A 40 -1.02 -5.02 22.22
C THR A 40 0.01 -5.90 22.91
N ILE A 41 1.12 -6.19 22.24
CA ILE A 41 2.25 -6.97 22.79
C ILE A 41 3.29 -6.01 23.37
N ASN A 42 3.63 -4.96 22.62
CA ASN A 42 4.60 -3.94 23.00
C ASN A 42 4.33 -2.65 22.19
N THR A 43 5.13 -1.60 22.38
CA THR A 43 5.10 -0.38 21.58
C THR A 43 5.15 -0.72 20.09
N LEU A 44 4.08 -0.36 19.37
CA LEU A 44 3.91 -0.59 17.93
C LEU A 44 3.96 -2.07 17.49
N GLN A 45 3.76 -3.02 18.42
CA GLN A 45 3.71 -4.45 18.15
C GLN A 45 2.43 -5.09 18.67
N PHE A 46 1.78 -5.87 17.83
CA PHE A 46 0.43 -6.39 18.06
C PHE A 46 0.31 -7.85 17.68
N GLU A 47 -0.54 -8.55 18.40
CA GLU A 47 -1.19 -9.75 17.91
C GLU A 47 -2.55 -9.32 17.33
N VAL A 48 -2.80 -9.70 16.08
CA VAL A 48 -4.08 -9.47 15.42
C VAL A 48 -4.71 -10.81 15.09
N LYS A 49 -5.88 -11.08 15.64
CA LYS A 49 -6.65 -12.30 15.38
C LYS A 49 -7.76 -12.00 14.37
N ASP A 50 -7.76 -12.74 13.27
CA ASP A 50 -8.74 -12.60 12.20
C ASP A 50 -10.10 -13.22 12.59
N LYS A 51 -11.08 -13.13 11.69
CA LYS A 51 -12.43 -13.69 11.89
C LYS A 51 -12.46 -15.21 12.01
N ASN A 52 -11.42 -15.89 11.53
CA ASN A 52 -11.27 -17.34 11.60
C ASN A 52 -10.53 -17.78 12.88
N GLY A 53 -10.12 -16.83 13.73
CA GLY A 53 -9.36 -17.10 14.94
C GLY A 53 -7.85 -17.25 14.71
N VAL A 54 -7.35 -17.05 13.49
CA VAL A 54 -5.92 -17.13 13.16
C VAL A 54 -5.22 -15.87 13.63
N SER A 55 -4.08 -16.03 14.30
CA SER A 55 -3.35 -14.92 14.91
C SER A 55 -2.11 -14.55 14.09
N PHE A 56 -1.91 -13.24 13.92
CA PHE A 56 -0.82 -12.66 13.14
C PHE A 56 -0.05 -11.67 13.99
N HIS A 57 1.28 -11.71 13.89
CA HIS A 57 2.15 -10.71 14.51
C HIS A 57 2.30 -9.52 13.57
N VAL A 58 1.98 -8.33 14.07
CA VAL A 58 2.12 -7.07 13.33
C VAL A 58 3.14 -6.20 14.06
N ASN A 59 4.10 -5.66 13.30
CA ASN A 59 5.05 -4.67 13.77
C ASN A 59 4.93 -3.42 12.89
N LEU A 60 4.29 -2.37 13.40
CA LEU A 60 4.05 -1.14 12.65
C LEU A 60 5.33 -0.30 12.47
N SER A 61 6.29 -0.35 13.40
CA SER A 61 7.55 0.39 13.28
C SER A 61 8.45 -0.19 12.19
N LYS A 62 8.45 -1.51 12.03
CA LYS A 62 9.18 -2.22 10.96
C LYS A 62 8.37 -2.37 9.67
N LYS A 63 7.11 -1.94 9.66
CA LYS A 63 6.17 -2.14 8.54
C LYS A 63 6.07 -3.62 8.10
N CYS A 64 5.96 -4.53 9.07
CA CYS A 64 5.92 -5.98 8.84
C CYS A 64 4.68 -6.63 9.43
N CYS A 65 4.26 -7.74 8.82
CA CYS A 65 3.26 -8.65 9.34
C CYS A 65 3.66 -10.11 9.07
N SER A 66 3.30 -11.03 9.95
CA SER A 66 3.55 -12.47 9.75
C SER A 66 2.74 -13.07 8.59
N CYS A 67 1.77 -12.34 8.02
CA CYS A 67 1.12 -12.71 6.75
C CYS A 67 1.96 -12.40 5.50
N PHE A 68 3.13 -11.77 5.67
CA PHE A 68 4.08 -11.37 4.64
C PHE A 68 3.66 -10.29 3.63
N SER A 69 2.37 -10.01 3.47
CA SER A 69 1.91 -9.02 2.49
C SER A 69 2.42 -7.61 2.76
N PHE A 70 2.56 -7.19 4.03
CA PHE A 70 2.94 -5.80 4.35
C PHE A 70 4.36 -5.48 3.88
N GLN A 71 5.36 -6.27 4.26
CA GLN A 71 6.74 -6.05 3.86
C GLN A 71 6.99 -6.34 2.38
N THR A 72 6.26 -7.30 1.78
CA THR A 72 6.45 -7.68 0.38
C THR A 72 5.88 -6.64 -0.57
N LEU A 73 4.66 -6.15 -0.28
CA LEU A 73 3.97 -5.20 -1.13
C LEU A 73 4.26 -3.75 -0.73
N MET A 74 4.85 -3.52 0.44
CA MET A 74 5.04 -2.19 1.02
C MET A 74 3.73 -1.38 1.15
N ILE A 75 2.61 -2.10 1.29
CA ILE A 75 1.24 -1.61 1.47
C ILE A 75 0.69 -2.31 2.73
N PRO A 76 0.08 -1.60 3.68
CA PRO A 76 -0.44 -2.22 4.89
C PRO A 76 -1.51 -3.27 4.53
N CYS A 77 -1.32 -4.49 5.04
CA CYS A 77 -2.33 -5.55 4.96
C CYS A 77 -3.48 -5.28 5.94
N SER A 78 -4.59 -6.01 5.81
CA SER A 78 -5.75 -5.87 6.70
C SER A 78 -5.40 -6.00 8.19
N HIS A 79 -4.46 -6.89 8.56
CA HIS A 79 -3.96 -6.99 9.94
C HIS A 79 -3.23 -5.71 10.40
N ALA A 80 -2.36 -5.17 9.53
CA ALA A 80 -1.63 -3.94 9.83
C ALA A 80 -2.58 -2.74 9.94
N ILE A 81 -3.63 -2.68 9.11
CA ILE A 81 -4.67 -1.66 9.19
C ILE A 81 -5.43 -1.74 10.51
N ALA A 82 -5.85 -2.94 10.94
CA ALA A 82 -6.51 -3.11 12.24
C ALA A 82 -5.64 -2.60 13.40
N ALA A 83 -4.35 -2.94 13.39
CA ALA A 83 -3.40 -2.44 14.38
C ALA A 83 -3.21 -0.92 14.31
N ALA A 84 -3.11 -0.34 13.11
CA ALA A 84 -2.95 1.09 12.91
C ALA A 84 -4.14 1.89 13.43
N ILE A 85 -5.37 1.41 13.19
CA ILE A 85 -6.61 2.01 13.70
C ILE A 85 -6.60 2.03 15.23
N LYS A 86 -6.21 0.93 15.88
CA LYS A 86 -6.12 0.84 17.34
C LYS A 86 -5.15 1.90 17.91
N GLU A 87 -4.00 2.08 17.27
CA GLU A 87 -2.97 3.05 17.67
C GLU A 87 -3.23 4.48 17.15
N LYS A 88 -4.33 4.70 16.42
CA LYS A 88 -4.66 5.99 15.78
C LYS A 88 -3.56 6.50 14.84
N ILE A 89 -2.86 5.58 14.17
CA ILE A 89 -1.87 5.87 13.14
C ILE A 89 -2.59 5.96 11.80
N SER A 90 -2.25 6.99 11.01
CA SER A 90 -2.78 7.13 9.65
C SER A 90 -2.35 5.93 8.79
N VAL A 91 -3.32 5.22 8.20
CA VAL A 91 -3.06 4.10 7.29
C VAL A 91 -2.24 4.55 6.08
N GLU A 92 -2.49 5.76 5.55
CA GLU A 92 -1.73 6.33 4.45
C GLU A 92 -0.23 6.48 4.79
N SER A 93 0.11 6.81 6.05
CA SER A 93 1.51 6.94 6.48
C SER A 93 2.29 5.62 6.47
N LEU A 94 1.57 4.50 6.45
CA LEU A 94 2.17 3.16 6.41
C LEU A 94 2.49 2.72 4.97
N VAL A 95 1.81 3.28 3.97
CA VAL A 95 2.09 3.04 2.55
C VAL A 95 3.49 3.58 2.19
N SER A 96 4.25 2.83 1.40
CA SER A 96 5.56 3.28 0.95
C SER A 96 5.47 4.40 -0.09
N GLU A 97 6.42 5.34 0.00
CA GLU A 97 6.52 6.48 -0.91
C GLU A 97 6.75 6.10 -2.37
N VAL A 98 7.19 4.86 -2.65
CA VAL A 98 7.31 4.35 -4.03
C VAL A 98 5.99 4.38 -4.80
N TYR A 99 4.86 4.39 -4.07
CA TYR A 99 3.51 4.49 -4.61
C TYR A 99 2.95 5.91 -4.56
N SER A 100 3.78 6.92 -4.34
CA SER A 100 3.33 8.31 -4.40
C SER A 100 3.04 8.73 -5.85
N LEU A 101 2.11 9.66 -6.02
CA LEU A 101 1.87 10.26 -7.34
C LEU A 101 3.13 10.95 -7.87
N ASP A 102 3.93 11.57 -7.00
CA ASP A 102 5.18 12.23 -7.39
C ASP A 102 6.21 11.25 -7.99
N ARG A 103 6.37 10.06 -7.38
CA ARG A 103 7.24 9.00 -7.92
C ARG A 103 6.71 8.49 -9.26
N LEU A 104 5.39 8.30 -9.39
CA LEU A 104 4.78 7.88 -10.65
C LEU A 104 5.00 8.93 -11.75
N THR A 105 4.68 10.21 -11.48
CA THR A 105 4.88 11.31 -12.44
C THR A 105 6.35 11.45 -12.83
N SER A 106 7.26 11.33 -11.86
CA SER A 106 8.69 11.39 -12.13
C SER A 106 9.19 10.23 -12.99
N ALA A 107 8.67 9.01 -12.78
CA ALA A 107 9.07 7.84 -13.56
C ALA A 107 8.62 7.89 -15.03
N TYR A 108 7.49 8.53 -15.33
CA TYR A 108 6.92 8.63 -16.68
C TYR A 108 7.07 10.03 -17.31
N ARG A 109 7.89 10.89 -16.70
CA ARG A 109 8.10 12.29 -17.12
C ARG A 109 8.45 12.37 -18.60
N ASP A 110 9.40 11.56 -19.04
CA ASP A 110 9.90 11.57 -20.41
C ASP A 110 9.15 10.58 -21.30
N ALA A 111 9.15 10.84 -22.61
CA ALA A 111 8.53 9.95 -23.59
C ALA A 111 9.27 8.60 -23.65
N ILE A 112 8.52 7.51 -23.46
CA ILE A 112 9.02 6.15 -23.61
C ILE A 112 8.67 5.71 -25.03
N PHE A 113 9.68 5.53 -25.87
CA PHE A 113 9.51 5.11 -27.25
C PHE A 113 9.65 3.59 -27.39
N PRO A 114 8.95 2.95 -28.35
CA PRO A 114 9.19 1.57 -28.70
C PRO A 114 10.65 1.35 -29.11
N ILE A 115 11.19 0.18 -28.81
CA ILE A 115 12.49 -0.24 -29.36
C ILE A 115 12.28 -0.43 -30.87
N CYS A 116 13.02 0.34 -31.67
CA CYS A 116 13.07 0.09 -33.11
C CYS A 116 14.02 -1.09 -33.31
N GLU A 117 13.52 -2.26 -33.70
CA GLU A 117 14.38 -3.34 -34.16
C GLU A 117 15.12 -2.81 -35.41
N THR A 118 16.40 -2.52 -35.24
CA THR A 118 17.28 -2.27 -36.38
C THR A 118 17.63 -3.65 -36.91
N GLY A 119 17.02 -4.02 -38.04
CA GLY A 119 17.38 -5.23 -38.76
C GLY A 119 18.86 -5.17 -39.15
N LEU A 120 19.67 -5.99 -38.50
CA LEU A 120 20.98 -6.42 -38.97
C LEU A 120 20.80 -7.54 -40.00
#